data_AF-A0A8T5LLC7-F1
#
_entry.id   AF-A0A8T5LLC7-F1
#
_cell.length_a   1.000
_cell.length_b   1.000
_cell.length_c   1.000
_cell.angle_alpha   90.00
_cell.angle_beta   90.00
_cell.angle_gamma   90.00
#
_symmetry.space_group_name_H-M   'P 1'
#
loop_
_entity.id
_entity.type
_entity.pdbx_description
1 polymer ?
#
loop_
_entity_poly.entity_id
_entity_poly.type
_entity_poly.pdbx_seq_one_letter_code
_entity_poly.pdbx_strand_id
1 'polypeptide(L)'
;MSISKNLNNLTYSNNICYEDMFNLKFEGLVIIPSKTAMREMTWLGLDLCDCILILEEGYSTRKRKKGTVEKSFNVGNKTLKVVVVKSYNYTQKKDVYLITHVGETTKKRRRK
;
A
#
# COMPACT_ATOMS: atom_id res chain seq x y z
N MET A 1 10.00 14.10 7.97
CA MET A 1 10.75 13.91 6.72
C MET A 1 9.99 12.88 5.92
N SER A 2 9.04 13.35 5.12
CA SER A 2 8.06 12.53 4.40
C SER A 2 8.77 11.68 3.34
N ILE A 3 8.28 10.46 3.11
CA ILE A 3 8.79 9.52 2.10
C ILE A 3 8.81 10.15 0.69
N SER A 4 8.05 11.23 0.49
CA SER A 4 7.98 12.02 -0.75
C SER A 4 9.30 12.59 -1.27
N LYS A 5 10.38 12.67 -0.46
CA LYS A 5 11.64 13.29 -0.92
C LYS A 5 12.70 12.33 -1.46
N ASN A 6 12.50 11.01 -1.36
CA ASN A 6 13.51 10.02 -1.80
C ASN A 6 13.03 9.11 -2.95
N LEU A 7 11.94 9.50 -3.62
CA LEU A 7 11.41 8.88 -4.83
C LEU A 7 11.62 9.74 -6.10
N ASN A 8 12.48 10.75 -6.04
CA ASN A 8 12.67 11.78 -7.07
C ASN A 8 13.29 11.31 -8.41
N ASN A 9 13.41 10.00 -8.65
CA ASN A 9 13.87 9.45 -9.94
C ASN A 9 12.86 8.50 -10.62
N LEU A 10 11.61 8.44 -10.14
CA LEU A 10 10.51 7.78 -10.86
C LEU A 10 9.54 8.85 -11.37
N THR A 11 9.93 9.51 -12.45
CA THR A 11 9.07 10.37 -13.28
C THR A 11 8.06 9.55 -14.09
N TYR A 12 7.29 8.71 -13.43
CA TYR A 12 6.09 8.10 -13.98
C TYR A 12 5.03 8.10 -12.87
N SER A 13 3.85 8.67 -13.17
CA SER A 13 2.60 8.64 -12.38
C SER A 13 2.21 9.82 -11.47
N ASN A 14 2.94 10.94 -11.43
CA ASN A 14 2.53 12.10 -10.60
C ASN A 14 1.21 12.79 -11.02
N ASN A 15 0.62 12.45 -12.18
CA ASN A 15 -0.63 13.06 -12.66
C ASN A 15 -1.87 12.16 -12.55
N ILE A 16 -1.76 10.89 -12.15
CA ILE A 16 -2.91 9.96 -12.18
C ILE A 16 -3.62 9.89 -10.81
N CYS A 17 -2.93 10.26 -9.74
CA CYS A 17 -3.42 10.05 -8.37
C CYS A 17 -4.27 11.18 -7.77
N TYR A 18 -4.25 12.39 -8.37
CA TYR A 18 -4.90 13.57 -7.80
C TYR A 18 -6.35 13.78 -8.21
N GLU A 19 -6.82 13.13 -9.28
CA GLU A 19 -8.17 13.38 -9.79
C GLU A 19 -9.27 12.59 -9.08
N ASP A 20 -8.95 11.52 -8.33
CA ASP A 20 -10.01 10.68 -7.77
C ASP A 20 -9.57 9.79 -6.59
N MET A 21 -9.25 10.40 -5.45
CA MET A 21 -8.83 9.70 -4.22
C MET A 21 -9.82 8.62 -3.75
N PHE A 22 -11.08 8.67 -4.20
CA PHE A 22 -12.15 7.72 -3.88
C PHE A 22 -12.38 6.59 -4.91
N ASN A 23 -11.74 6.66 -6.08
CA ASN A 23 -11.91 5.67 -7.17
C ASN A 23 -10.65 4.90 -7.51
N LEU A 24 -9.64 4.97 -6.64
CA LEU A 24 -8.42 4.20 -6.80
C LEU A 24 -8.70 2.69 -6.79
N LYS A 25 -8.03 1.97 -7.69
CA LYS A 25 -8.25 0.54 -7.93
C LYS A 25 -6.95 -0.23 -7.87
N PHE A 26 -7.06 -1.49 -7.44
CA PHE A 26 -6.01 -2.49 -7.53
C PHE A 26 -6.62 -3.75 -8.17
N GLU A 27 -6.00 -4.26 -9.24
CA GLU A 27 -6.52 -5.38 -10.06
C GLU A 27 -8.01 -5.18 -10.46
N GLY A 28 -8.38 -3.96 -10.82
CA GLY A 28 -9.73 -3.60 -11.27
C GLY A 28 -10.78 -3.42 -10.15
N LEU A 29 -10.46 -3.74 -8.89
CA LEU A 29 -11.36 -3.53 -7.75
C LEU A 29 -10.99 -2.26 -6.99
N VAL A 30 -11.98 -1.55 -6.46
CA VAL A 30 -11.75 -0.35 -5.63
C VAL A 30 -11.01 -0.75 -4.36
N ILE A 31 -10.01 0.04 -3.99
CA ILE A 31 -9.26 -0.16 -2.76
C ILE A 31 -9.75 0.78 -1.67
N ILE A 32 -9.95 0.25 -0.46
CA ILE A 32 -10.48 1.00 0.68
C ILE A 32 -9.61 0.68 1.89
N PRO A 33 -9.10 1.68 2.62
CA PRO A 33 -8.39 1.42 3.86
C PRO A 33 -9.36 1.13 5.01
N SER A 34 -9.03 0.12 5.82
CA SER A 34 -9.67 -0.06 7.12
C SER A 34 -9.26 1.07 8.08
N LYS A 35 -10.02 1.26 9.17
CA LYS A 35 -9.67 2.25 10.21
C LYS A 35 -8.27 2.04 10.79
N THR A 36 -7.85 0.79 10.94
CA THR A 36 -6.51 0.44 11.40
C THR A 36 -5.46 0.83 10.37
N ALA A 37 -5.66 0.44 9.10
CA ALA A 37 -4.75 0.79 8.02
C ALA A 37 -4.60 2.30 7.84
N MET A 38 -5.70 3.08 7.94
CA MET A 38 -5.61 4.54 7.89
C MET A 38 -4.69 5.11 8.96
N ARG A 39 -4.74 4.58 10.20
CA ARG A 39 -3.86 5.06 11.28
C ARG A 39 -2.40 4.72 10.99
N GLU A 40 -2.14 3.52 10.53
CA GLU A 40 -0.79 3.07 10.17
C GLU A 40 -0.21 3.88 9.01
N MET A 41 -1.01 4.14 7.97
CA MET A 41 -0.65 5.01 6.84
C MET A 41 -0.27 6.40 7.33
N THR A 42 -1.11 7.03 8.18
CA THR A 42 -0.84 8.34 8.76
C THR A 42 0.45 8.34 9.58
N TRP A 43 0.70 7.32 10.40
CA TRP A 43 1.93 7.22 11.20
C TRP A 43 3.18 7.06 10.34
N LEU A 44 3.07 6.35 9.22
CA LEU A 44 4.17 6.15 8.27
C LEU A 44 4.31 7.31 7.28
N GLY A 45 3.37 8.25 7.26
CA GLY A 45 3.33 9.35 6.30
C GLY A 45 3.11 8.86 4.87
N LEU A 46 2.30 7.82 4.71
CA LEU A 46 1.91 7.22 3.43
C LEU A 46 0.47 7.60 3.08
N ASP A 47 0.20 7.70 1.80
CA ASP A 47 -1.17 7.83 1.27
C ASP A 47 -1.63 6.56 0.54
N LEU A 48 -2.85 6.62 -0.02
CA LEU A 48 -3.45 5.48 -0.71
C LEU A 48 -2.72 5.16 -2.02
N CYS A 49 -2.10 6.15 -2.65
CA CYS A 49 -1.32 6.00 -3.87
C CYS A 49 0.00 5.28 -3.61
N ASP A 50 0.70 5.64 -2.53
CA ASP A 50 1.87 4.89 -2.06
C ASP A 50 1.50 3.42 -1.83
N CYS A 51 0.33 3.16 -1.24
CA CYS A 51 -0.13 1.79 -0.99
C CYS A 51 -0.38 1.02 -2.28
N ILE A 52 -0.93 1.66 -3.32
CA ILE A 52 -1.17 1.04 -4.63
C ILE A 52 0.15 0.76 -5.33
N LEU A 53 1.07 1.72 -5.32
CA LEU A 53 2.42 1.52 -5.85
C LEU A 53 3.08 0.28 -5.22
N ILE A 54 2.98 0.13 -3.90
CA ILE A 54 3.49 -1.05 -3.20
C ILE A 54 2.75 -2.33 -3.63
N LEU A 55 1.45 -2.27 -3.90
CA LEU A 55 0.67 -3.44 -4.32
C LEU A 55 0.99 -3.86 -5.76
N GLU A 56 1.19 -2.90 -6.66
CA GLU A 56 1.49 -3.12 -8.07
C GLU A 56 2.95 -3.51 -8.29
N GLU A 57 3.89 -2.72 -7.78
CA GLU A 57 5.33 -2.91 -8.02
C GLU A 57 6.02 -3.75 -6.95
N GLY A 58 5.40 -3.91 -5.79
CA GLY A 58 5.99 -4.68 -4.69
C GLY A 58 6.09 -6.17 -4.99
N TYR A 59 7.02 -6.82 -4.29
CA TYR A 59 7.20 -8.27 -4.34
C TYR A 59 6.38 -8.96 -3.26
N SER A 60 5.96 -10.20 -3.54
CA SER A 60 5.29 -11.04 -2.54
C SER A 60 6.30 -11.55 -1.52
N THR A 61 6.06 -11.33 -0.23
CA THR A 61 6.97 -11.78 0.85
C THR A 61 6.61 -13.15 1.41
N ARG A 62 5.33 -13.53 1.36
CA ARG A 62 4.86 -14.82 1.87
C ARG A 62 3.56 -15.24 1.21
N LYS A 63 3.33 -16.55 1.13
CA LYS A 63 2.02 -17.09 0.80
C LYS A 63 1.05 -16.79 1.94
N ARG A 64 -0.11 -16.23 1.60
CA ARG A 64 -1.22 -15.98 2.51
C ARG A 64 -2.42 -16.87 2.14
N LYS A 65 -3.45 -16.85 2.99
CA LYS A 65 -4.73 -17.53 2.70
C LYS A 65 -5.32 -16.96 1.40
N LYS A 66 -6.07 -17.80 0.68
CA LYS A 66 -6.79 -17.40 -0.53
C LYS A 66 -7.59 -16.12 -0.27
N GLY A 67 -7.42 -15.13 -1.15
CA GLY A 67 -8.09 -13.82 -1.05
C GLY A 67 -7.35 -12.77 -0.22
N THR A 68 -6.18 -13.08 0.33
CA THR A 68 -5.27 -12.10 0.95
C THR A 68 -4.04 -11.89 0.08
N VAL A 69 -3.73 -10.64 -0.23
CA VAL A 69 -2.51 -10.24 -0.95
C VAL A 69 -1.64 -9.43 0.01
N GLU A 70 -0.37 -9.79 0.09
CA GLU A 70 0.64 -9.04 0.84
C GLU A 70 1.80 -8.74 -0.10
N LYS A 71 2.10 -7.45 -0.23
CA LYS A 71 3.21 -6.97 -1.04
C LYS A 71 4.15 -6.15 -0.18
N SER A 72 5.42 -6.18 -0.55
CA SER A 72 6.46 -5.43 0.13
C SER A 72 7.32 -4.70 -0.88
N PHE A 73 7.81 -3.54 -0.47
CA PHE A 73 8.59 -2.65 -1.31
C PHE A 73 9.77 -2.11 -0.50
N ASN A 74 10.96 -2.14 -1.09
CA ASN A 74 12.17 -1.68 -0.39
C ASN A 74 12.41 -0.20 -0.70
N VAL A 75 12.55 0.61 0.35
CA VAL A 75 12.90 2.04 0.26
C VAL A 75 14.13 2.27 1.13
N GLY A 76 15.30 2.38 0.50
CA GLY A 76 16.58 2.51 1.20
C GLY A 76 16.85 1.33 2.15
N ASN A 77 17.01 1.61 3.44
CA ASN A 77 17.23 0.60 4.48
C ASN A 77 15.93 0.05 5.08
N LYS A 78 14.78 0.43 4.52
CA LYS A 78 13.46 0.05 5.03
C LYS A 78 12.72 -0.83 4.02
N THR A 79 11.79 -1.60 4.54
CA THR A 79 10.83 -2.40 3.76
C THR A 79 9.44 -1.99 4.20
N LEU A 80 8.69 -1.38 3.29
CA LEU A 80 7.28 -1.09 3.45
C LEU A 80 6.46 -2.32 3.06
N LYS A 81 5.31 -2.48 3.69
CA LYS A 81 4.42 -3.62 3.48
C LYS A 81 2.98 -3.17 3.47
N VAL A 82 2.22 -3.68 2.51
CA VAL A 82 0.76 -3.46 2.43
C VAL A 82 0.07 -4.81 2.33
N VAL A 83 -0.99 -4.98 3.11
CA VAL A 83 -1.82 -6.18 3.14
C VAL A 83 -3.26 -5.82 2.79
N VAL A 84 -3.77 -6.45 1.74
CA VAL A 84 -5.17 -6.33 1.32
C VAL A 84 -5.89 -7.66 1.38
N VAL A 85 -7.20 -7.60 1.63
CA VAL A 85 -8.11 -8.74 1.55
C VAL A 85 -9.26 -8.42 0.62
N LYS A 86 -9.71 -9.39 -0.17
CA LYS A 86 -10.98 -9.27 -0.89
C LYS A 86 -12.11 -9.17 0.13
N SER A 87 -12.98 -8.18 -0.05
CA SER A 87 -14.13 -7.91 0.80
C SER A 87 -15.28 -7.38 -0.04
N TYR A 88 -16.46 -7.25 0.57
CA TYR A 88 -17.64 -6.68 -0.07
C TYR A 88 -18.04 -5.39 0.63
N ASN A 89 -18.13 -4.29 -0.12
CA ASN A 89 -18.63 -3.03 0.40
C ASN A 89 -20.16 -3.02 0.27
N TYR A 90 -20.85 -3.17 1.40
CA TYR A 90 -22.32 -3.22 1.43
C TYR A 90 -22.99 -1.91 1.01
N THR A 91 -22.37 -0.77 1.28
CA THR A 91 -22.90 0.55 0.89
C THR A 91 -22.87 0.73 -0.62
N GLN A 92 -21.78 0.33 -1.27
CA GLN A 92 -21.58 0.46 -2.72
C GLN A 92 -22.00 -0.79 -3.51
N LYS A 93 -22.46 -1.84 -2.81
CA LYS A 93 -22.87 -3.14 -3.36
C LYS A 93 -21.87 -3.75 -4.35
N LYS A 94 -20.57 -3.65 -4.07
CA LYS A 94 -19.51 -4.15 -4.95
C LYS A 94 -18.35 -4.78 -4.20
N ASP A 95 -17.62 -5.66 -4.87
CA ASP A 95 -16.36 -6.22 -4.38
C ASP A 95 -15.27 -5.13 -4.32
N VAL A 96 -14.49 -5.18 -3.27
CA VAL A 96 -13.40 -4.24 -2.98
C VAL A 96 -12.18 -4.97 -2.44
N TYR A 97 -11.02 -4.32 -2.53
CA TYR A 97 -9.87 -4.67 -1.73
C TYR A 97 -9.84 -3.81 -0.47
N LEU A 98 -9.92 -4.45 0.69
CA LEU A 98 -9.80 -3.78 1.98
C LEU A 98 -8.33 -3.83 2.43
N ILE A 99 -7.68 -2.68 2.59
CA ILE A 99 -6.35 -2.61 3.23
C ILE A 99 -6.53 -2.86 4.72
N THR A 100 -5.94 -3.95 5.20
CA THR A 100 -6.05 -4.39 6.60
C THR A 100 -4.83 -4.02 7.42
N HIS A 101 -3.67 -3.88 6.78
CA HIS A 101 -2.43 -3.53 7.46
C HIS A 101 -1.45 -2.81 6.51
N VAL A 102 -0.81 -1.76 7.02
CA VAL A 102 0.35 -1.11 6.44
C VAL A 102 1.47 -1.10 7.48
N GLY A 103 2.66 -1.52 7.09
CA GLY A 103 3.76 -1.70 8.02
C GLY A 103 5.11 -1.33 7.43
N GLU A 104 6.07 -1.10 8.32
CA GLU A 104 7.45 -0.81 7.97
C GLU A 104 8.38 -1.71 8.79
N THR A 105 9.46 -2.20 8.17
CA THR A 105 10.55 -2.89 8.86
C THR A 105 11.88 -2.31 8.41
N THR A 106 12.75 -1.96 9.36
CA THR A 106 14.10 -1.47 9.04
C THR A 106 15.10 -2.63 9.08
N LYS A 107 15.91 -2.77 8.02
CA LYS A 107 17.01 -3.75 7.98
C LYS A 107 18.06 -3.35 9.03
N LYS A 108 18.18 -4.14 10.10
CA LYS A 108 19.25 -3.93 11.09
C LYS A 108 20.60 -4.24 10.42
N ARG A 109 21.51 -3.27 10.43
CA ARG A 109 22.91 -3.48 10.01
C ARG A 109 23.53 -4.48 10.97
N ARG A 110 23.90 -5.68 10.51
CA ARG A 110 24.70 -6.62 11.32
C ARG A 110 26.01 -5.91 11.62
N ARG A 111 26.28 -5.61 12.90
CA ARG A 111 27.62 -5.22 13.34
C ARG A 111 28.50 -6.46 13.14
N LYS A 112 29.55 -6.30 12.34
CA LYS A 112 30.57 -7.32 12.09
C LYS A 112 31.59 -7.26 13.21
#